data_AF-A0A6A3UKR2-F1
#
_entry.id   AF-A0A6A3UKR2-F1
#
_cell.length_a   1.000
_cell.length_b   1.000
_cell.length_c   1.000
_cell.angle_alpha   90.00
_cell.angle_beta   90.00
_cell.angle_gamma   90.00
#
_symmetry.space_group_name_H-M   'P 1'
#
loop_
_entity.id
_entity.type
_entity.pdbx_description
1 polymer ?
#
loop_
_entity_poly.entity_id
_entity_poly.type
_entity_poly.pdbx_seq_one_letter_code
_entity_poly.pdbx_strand_id
1 'polypeptide(L)'
;MATATTTDAATAWDDQRVWADAGFLRFLEEHKVATKDLLTPSCNGESLRFFRLKQVAGNNDEDAGDARLQAIAANISREAGENDAEGVGETVPLAVPWLPGFYSLPVSAPLARVDLYKAGQLYGIDISSGYAVSLLDIQPGEHVLDLCCAPGAKLTMIADLLQLRGSVTGVDFSRSRLGACRQLVHKYQLFRPESEAADSKWRCRLFHADGRTFNIGPKTECAHIDGMEVLLDTVEIASRAPKDRQRKRKNKSARARDAKRQKLLVLDSALYDKVLVDAECTHDGSIRHLQRLDTAAKWEEYVRDHLNPSEVERILKLQHGLIRNGFSLLRPGGTMIYSTCSLSVKQNEDIVSSFLQNEPLAKLDSIVRSEDVPCQEGKLPGTIRFTPSQNTSGLFIARIHKIMVDTPSTQRDQKDHTGGTE
;
A
#
# COMPACT_ATOMS: atom_id res chain seq x y z
N MET A 1 -44.98 -29.12 19.22
CA MET A 1 -44.49 -29.23 17.83
C MET A 1 -44.89 -27.97 17.08
N ALA A 2 -43.91 -27.10 16.84
CA ALA A 2 -43.79 -26.17 15.72
C ALA A 2 -42.55 -25.33 16.05
N THR A 3 -41.40 -25.86 15.66
CA THR A 3 -40.08 -25.25 15.74
C THR A 3 -40.08 -23.93 14.97
N ALA A 4 -39.73 -22.83 15.65
CA ALA A 4 -39.33 -21.59 15.00
C ALA A 4 -38.03 -21.86 14.24
N THR A 5 -38.12 -21.94 12.92
CA THR A 5 -36.95 -21.94 12.04
C THR A 5 -36.30 -20.56 12.11
N THR A 6 -35.11 -20.51 12.68
CA THR A 6 -34.12 -19.46 12.48
C THR A 6 -33.85 -19.34 10.98
N THR A 7 -34.49 -18.36 10.32
CA THR A 7 -34.02 -17.85 9.04
C THR A 7 -32.69 -17.14 9.29
N ASP A 8 -31.59 -17.80 8.92
CA ASP A 8 -30.32 -17.12 8.67
C ASP A 8 -30.58 -15.98 7.68
N ALA A 9 -30.39 -14.75 8.14
CA ALA A 9 -30.45 -13.58 7.28
C ALA A 9 -29.24 -13.60 6.34
N ALA A 10 -29.41 -14.16 5.15
CA ALA A 10 -28.42 -14.02 4.08
C ALA A 10 -28.15 -12.52 3.88
N THR A 11 -26.89 -12.11 4.01
CA THR A 11 -26.53 -10.70 3.85
C THR A 11 -26.82 -10.27 2.40
N ALA A 12 -27.21 -9.01 2.18
CA ALA A 12 -27.52 -8.52 0.83
C ALA A 12 -26.33 -8.66 -0.15
N TRP A 13 -25.11 -8.74 0.38
CA TRP A 13 -23.90 -9.08 -0.36
C TRP A 13 -23.98 -10.46 -1.03
N ASP A 14 -24.67 -11.44 -0.44
CA ASP A 14 -24.75 -12.83 -0.95
C ASP A 14 -26.03 -13.11 -1.78
N ASP A 15 -26.94 -12.14 -1.91
CA ASP A 15 -28.21 -12.31 -2.64
C ASP A 15 -28.14 -11.71 -4.05
N GLN A 16 -28.07 -12.58 -5.06
CA GLN A 16 -28.01 -12.19 -6.47
C GLN A 16 -29.21 -11.31 -6.91
N ARG A 17 -30.37 -11.42 -6.25
CA ARG A 17 -31.53 -10.57 -6.56
C ARG A 17 -31.25 -9.11 -6.21
N VAL A 18 -30.57 -8.85 -5.10
CA VAL A 18 -30.15 -7.51 -4.71
C VAL A 18 -29.22 -6.90 -5.76
N TRP A 19 -28.30 -7.68 -6.29
CA TRP A 19 -27.39 -7.23 -7.34
C TRP A 19 -28.11 -6.92 -8.66
N ALA A 20 -29.12 -7.73 -9.00
CA ALA A 20 -29.92 -7.54 -10.20
C ALA A 20 -30.73 -6.25 -10.12
N ASP A 21 -31.45 -6.05 -9.02
CA ASP A 21 -32.33 -4.90 -8.81
C ASP A 21 -31.53 -3.58 -8.74
N ALA A 22 -30.36 -3.59 -8.10
CA ALA A 22 -29.47 -2.44 -8.03
C ALA A 22 -28.77 -2.11 -9.37
N GLY A 23 -28.84 -3.00 -10.38
CA GLY A 23 -28.16 -2.82 -11.67
C GLY A 23 -26.67 -3.17 -11.67
N PHE A 24 -26.15 -3.80 -10.61
CA PHE A 24 -24.75 -4.21 -10.51
C PHE A 24 -24.40 -5.29 -11.55
N LEU A 25 -25.29 -6.25 -11.80
CA LEU A 25 -25.05 -7.30 -12.81
C LEU A 25 -24.81 -6.73 -14.23
N ARG A 26 -25.54 -5.68 -14.60
CA ARG A 26 -25.35 -4.96 -15.86
C ARG A 26 -23.98 -4.27 -15.89
N PHE A 27 -23.56 -3.64 -14.79
CA PHE A 27 -22.22 -3.07 -14.69
C PHE A 27 -21.13 -4.14 -14.92
N LEU A 28 -21.26 -5.33 -14.31
CA LEU A 28 -20.30 -6.42 -14.52
C LEU A 28 -20.22 -6.83 -15.98
N GLU A 29 -21.36 -7.02 -16.64
CA GLU A 29 -21.43 -7.38 -18.06
C GLU A 29 -20.76 -6.32 -18.94
N GLU A 30 -21.13 -5.05 -18.78
CA GLU A 30 -20.56 -3.91 -19.51
C GLU A 30 -19.05 -3.76 -19.30
N HIS A 31 -18.53 -4.19 -18.15
CA HIS A 31 -17.12 -4.12 -17.78
C HIS A 31 -16.41 -5.47 -17.90
N LYS A 32 -17.07 -6.45 -18.53
CA LYS A 32 -16.56 -7.79 -18.85
C LYS A 32 -16.03 -8.55 -17.62
N VAL A 33 -16.71 -8.44 -16.49
CA VAL A 33 -16.41 -9.17 -15.24
C VAL A 33 -17.28 -10.43 -15.17
N ALA A 34 -16.69 -11.57 -14.82
CA ALA A 34 -17.47 -12.81 -14.68
C ALA A 34 -18.11 -12.86 -13.29
N THR A 35 -19.38 -13.25 -13.21
CA THR A 35 -20.11 -13.34 -11.93
C THR A 35 -19.49 -14.35 -10.95
N LYS A 36 -18.86 -15.41 -11.47
CA LYS A 36 -18.08 -16.37 -10.67
C LYS A 36 -16.89 -15.75 -9.92
N ASP A 37 -16.44 -14.56 -10.33
CA ASP A 37 -15.35 -13.84 -9.68
C ASP A 37 -15.84 -13.10 -8.42
N LEU A 38 -17.17 -12.88 -8.28
CA LEU A 38 -17.77 -12.16 -7.15
C LEU A 38 -18.08 -13.04 -5.95
N LEU A 39 -18.49 -14.27 -6.21
CA LEU A 39 -18.93 -15.18 -5.16
C LEU A 39 -17.73 -15.50 -4.28
N THR A 40 -17.81 -15.19 -2.99
CA THR A 40 -16.97 -15.89 -2.01
C THR A 40 -17.29 -17.38 -2.16
N PRO A 41 -16.32 -18.28 -2.36
CA PRO A 41 -16.60 -19.70 -2.16
C PRO A 41 -17.24 -19.77 -0.78
N SER A 42 -18.43 -20.36 -0.72
CA SER A 42 -19.01 -20.86 0.51
C SER A 42 -18.06 -21.94 1.01
N CYS A 43 -16.93 -21.52 1.56
CA CYS A 43 -16.11 -22.37 2.37
C CYS A 43 -17.03 -22.77 3.51
N ASN A 44 -17.32 -24.06 3.61
CA ASN A 44 -17.89 -24.69 4.80
C ASN A 44 -16.90 -24.59 5.99
N GLY A 45 -16.29 -23.43 6.21
CA GLY A 45 -15.11 -23.17 7.03
C GLY A 45 -14.91 -21.67 7.25
N GLU A 46 -14.45 -21.35 8.45
CA GLU A 46 -14.40 -20.01 9.05
C GLU A 46 -13.71 -18.95 8.17
N SER A 47 -14.29 -17.75 8.07
CA SER A 47 -13.63 -16.61 7.40
C SER A 47 -12.28 -16.33 8.05
N LEU A 48 -11.26 -16.08 7.23
CA LEU A 48 -9.90 -15.82 7.71
C LEU A 48 -9.57 -14.33 7.66
N ARG A 49 -8.76 -13.90 8.62
CA ARG A 49 -8.09 -12.60 8.64
C ARG A 49 -6.59 -12.83 8.49
N PHE A 50 -5.95 -11.98 7.69
CA PHE A 50 -4.51 -12.07 7.46
C PHE A 50 -3.76 -10.96 8.17
N PHE A 51 -2.54 -11.26 8.56
CA PHE A 51 -1.61 -10.31 9.15
C PHE A 51 -0.17 -10.64 8.75
N ARG A 52 0.69 -9.65 8.89
CA ARG A 52 2.14 -9.79 8.69
C ARG A 52 2.85 -9.53 10.01
N LEU A 53 3.85 -10.36 10.32
CA LEU A 53 4.80 -10.07 11.38
C LEU A 53 5.81 -9.05 10.88
N LYS A 54 6.08 -8.02 11.69
CA LYS A 54 7.09 -7.01 11.39
C LYS A 54 8.47 -7.67 11.29
N GLN A 55 9.27 -7.28 10.31
CA GLN A 55 10.62 -7.82 10.15
C GLN A 55 11.53 -7.39 11.32
N VAL A 56 12.34 -8.33 11.81
CA VAL A 56 13.35 -8.09 12.84
C VAL A 56 14.68 -7.81 12.15
N ALA A 57 15.31 -6.68 12.49
CA ALA A 57 16.58 -6.30 11.89
C ALA A 57 17.67 -7.35 12.16
N GLY A 58 18.24 -7.92 11.08
CA GLY A 58 19.37 -8.84 11.17
C GLY A 58 19.04 -10.35 11.15
N ASN A 59 17.76 -10.74 11.13
CA ASN A 59 17.36 -12.13 10.90
C ASN A 59 16.75 -12.26 9.50
N ASN A 60 17.47 -12.95 8.60
CA ASN A 60 16.95 -13.38 7.30
C ASN A 60 16.40 -14.82 7.35
N ASP A 61 16.44 -15.47 8.51
CA ASP A 61 16.07 -16.89 8.61
C ASP A 61 14.55 -17.05 8.72
N GLU A 62 14.00 -17.66 7.67
CA GLU A 62 12.71 -18.34 7.63
C GLU A 62 12.80 -19.60 8.50
N ASP A 63 12.79 -19.46 9.82
CA ASP A 63 12.73 -20.62 10.70
C ASP A 63 11.34 -20.85 11.27
N ALA A 64 10.87 -22.07 11.03
CA ALA A 64 9.71 -22.70 11.65
C ALA A 64 9.95 -22.77 13.17
N GLY A 65 9.63 -21.69 13.87
CA GLY A 65 9.85 -21.57 15.31
C GLY A 65 9.82 -20.15 15.83
N ASP A 66 9.20 -19.21 15.10
CA ASP A 66 9.07 -17.84 15.59
C ASP A 66 8.28 -17.84 16.91
N ALA A 67 8.98 -17.63 18.02
CA ALA A 67 8.40 -17.57 19.36
C ALA A 67 7.26 -16.55 19.45
N ARG A 68 7.21 -15.57 18.53
CA ARG A 68 6.08 -14.64 18.40
C ARG A 68 4.79 -15.34 18.00
N LEU A 69 4.82 -16.37 17.16
CA LEU A 69 3.62 -17.15 16.77
C LEU A 69 3.05 -17.92 17.95
N GLN A 70 3.93 -18.55 18.75
CA GLN A 70 3.53 -19.20 20.00
C GLN A 70 2.96 -18.18 20.99
N ALA A 71 3.57 -16.99 21.09
CA ALA A 71 3.06 -15.92 21.94
C ALA A 71 1.68 -15.42 21.47
N ILE A 72 1.43 -15.33 20.16
CA ILE A 72 0.11 -14.98 19.61
C ILE A 72 -0.91 -16.05 20.00
N ALA A 73 -0.62 -17.34 19.78
CA ALA A 73 -1.52 -18.43 20.11
C ALA A 73 -1.86 -18.45 21.61
N ALA A 74 -0.84 -18.36 22.47
CA ALA A 74 -1.04 -18.29 23.92
C ALA A 74 -1.89 -17.08 24.35
N ASN A 75 -1.71 -15.93 23.71
CA ASN A 75 -2.49 -14.73 24.03
C ASN A 75 -3.95 -14.86 23.58
N ILE A 76 -4.21 -15.46 22.41
CA ILE A 76 -5.57 -15.74 21.92
C ILE A 76 -6.28 -16.72 22.87
N SER A 77 -5.62 -17.82 23.26
CA SER A 77 -6.20 -18.79 24.21
C SER A 77 -6.51 -18.16 25.56
N ARG A 78 -5.66 -17.24 26.06
CA ARG A 78 -5.93 -16.50 27.31
C ARG A 78 -7.18 -15.62 27.20
N GLU A 79 -7.34 -14.88 26.10
CA GLU A 79 -8.49 -14.01 25.87
C GLU A 79 -9.80 -14.79 25.61
N ALA A 80 -9.70 -16.02 25.08
CA ALA A 80 -10.83 -16.92 24.88
C ALA A 80 -11.31 -17.57 26.19
N GLY A 81 -10.37 -17.99 27.05
CA GLY A 81 -10.67 -18.58 28.37
C GLY A 81 -11.29 -17.60 29.38
N GLU A 82 -11.24 -16.29 29.12
CA GLU A 82 -11.97 -15.28 29.88
C GLU A 82 -13.45 -15.15 29.47
N ASN A 83 -13.87 -15.72 28.32
CA ASN A 83 -15.22 -15.55 27.78
C ASN A 83 -16.00 -16.85 27.47
N ASP A 84 -15.36 -18.01 27.25
CA ASP A 84 -16.09 -19.25 26.98
C ASP A 84 -15.37 -20.49 27.59
N ALA A 85 -16.06 -21.18 28.49
CA ALA A 85 -15.58 -22.38 29.20
C ALA A 85 -15.87 -23.70 28.44
N GLU A 86 -16.28 -23.66 27.18
CA GLU A 86 -16.60 -24.87 26.41
C GLU A 86 -15.92 -24.89 25.03
N GLY A 87 -14.89 -25.73 24.89
CA GLY A 87 -14.71 -26.54 23.67
C GLY A 87 -14.12 -25.92 22.41
N VAL A 88 -13.51 -24.73 22.43
CA VAL A 88 -12.82 -24.20 21.24
C VAL A 88 -11.38 -24.73 21.21
N GLY A 89 -11.04 -25.49 20.16
CA GLY A 89 -9.68 -25.99 19.93
C GLY A 89 -8.65 -24.87 19.89
N GLU A 90 -7.38 -25.22 20.14
CA GLU A 90 -6.26 -24.26 20.18
C GLU A 90 -6.18 -23.48 18.86
N THR A 91 -6.50 -22.18 18.91
CA THR A 91 -6.47 -21.32 17.72
C THR A 91 -5.04 -20.83 17.50
N VAL A 92 -4.36 -21.43 16.53
CA VAL A 92 -2.96 -21.13 16.20
C VAL A 92 -2.87 -20.37 14.88
N PRO A 93 -2.02 -19.33 14.77
CA PRO A 93 -1.75 -18.69 13.48
C PRO A 93 -1.17 -19.68 12.45
N LEU A 94 -1.72 -19.66 11.23
CA LEU A 94 -1.23 -20.51 10.13
C LEU A 94 -0.42 -19.68 9.15
N ALA A 95 0.77 -20.15 8.77
CA ALA A 95 1.58 -19.48 7.76
C ALA A 95 0.88 -19.49 6.40
N VAL A 96 1.07 -18.43 5.61
CA VAL A 96 0.68 -18.37 4.19
C VAL A 96 1.89 -18.82 3.36
N PRO A 97 1.94 -20.07 2.87
CA PRO A 97 3.19 -20.67 2.38
C PRO A 97 3.83 -19.94 1.20
N TRP A 98 3.00 -19.36 0.33
CA TRP A 98 3.43 -18.63 -0.86
C TRP A 98 3.72 -17.14 -0.61
N LEU A 99 3.51 -16.64 0.61
CA LEU A 99 3.75 -15.24 0.95
C LEU A 99 4.52 -15.12 2.29
N PRO A 100 5.86 -15.13 2.24
CA PRO A 100 6.70 -15.13 3.44
C PRO A 100 6.38 -14.00 4.42
N GLY A 101 6.31 -14.35 5.71
CA GLY A 101 5.99 -13.43 6.81
C GLY A 101 4.50 -13.11 6.98
N PHE A 102 3.62 -13.70 6.16
CA PHE A 102 2.17 -13.61 6.34
C PHE A 102 1.60 -14.83 7.03
N TYR A 103 0.58 -14.57 7.84
CA TYR A 103 -0.12 -15.57 8.62
C TYR A 103 -1.62 -15.28 8.60
N SER A 104 -2.42 -16.32 8.80
CA SER A 104 -3.87 -16.26 8.90
C SER A 104 -4.35 -16.69 10.28
N LEU A 105 -5.49 -16.13 10.67
CA LEU A 105 -6.26 -16.52 11.84
C LEU A 105 -7.75 -16.48 11.47
N PRO A 106 -8.61 -17.23 12.16
CA PRO A 106 -10.04 -16.99 12.10
C PRO A 106 -10.43 -15.53 12.37
N VAL A 107 -11.47 -15.04 11.70
CA VAL A 107 -12.02 -13.67 11.93
C VAL A 107 -12.55 -13.52 13.37
N SER A 108 -13.01 -14.61 13.98
CA SER A 108 -13.42 -14.68 15.39
C SER A 108 -12.29 -14.38 16.37
N ALA A 109 -11.02 -14.65 15.99
CA ALA A 109 -9.87 -14.43 16.85
C ALA A 109 -9.61 -12.92 17.09
N PRO A 110 -9.48 -12.47 18.36
CA PRO A 110 -9.42 -11.05 18.69
C PRO A 110 -8.02 -10.46 18.47
N LEU A 111 -7.53 -10.36 17.21
CA LEU A 111 -6.18 -9.85 16.92
C LEU A 111 -5.91 -8.46 17.54
N ALA A 112 -6.94 -7.62 17.65
CA ALA A 112 -6.80 -6.29 18.26
C ALA A 112 -6.40 -6.34 19.74
N ARG A 113 -6.69 -7.45 20.44
CA ARG A 113 -6.33 -7.69 21.83
C ARG A 113 -4.98 -8.36 22.00
N VAL A 114 -4.41 -8.90 20.91
CA VAL A 114 -3.11 -9.56 20.94
C VAL A 114 -2.01 -8.59 21.35
N ASP A 115 -1.20 -8.94 22.35
CA ASP A 115 -0.19 -8.04 22.90
C ASP A 115 0.87 -7.62 21.87
N LEU A 116 1.26 -8.52 20.97
CA LEU A 116 2.15 -8.19 19.85
C LEU A 116 1.53 -7.20 18.86
N TYR A 117 0.20 -7.22 18.67
CA TYR A 117 -0.50 -6.21 17.88
C TYR A 117 -0.54 -4.84 18.57
N LYS A 118 -0.76 -4.83 19.90
CA LYS A 118 -0.71 -3.61 20.72
C LYS A 118 0.70 -3.00 20.73
N ALA A 119 1.73 -3.84 20.78
CA ALA A 119 3.15 -3.46 20.73
C ALA A 119 3.64 -3.09 19.32
N GLY A 120 2.79 -3.16 18.29
CA GLY A 120 3.14 -2.80 16.92
C GLY A 120 4.12 -3.76 16.24
N GLN A 121 4.19 -5.01 16.70
CA GLN A 121 5.08 -6.06 16.17
C GLN A 121 4.42 -6.89 15.05
N LEU A 122 3.13 -6.67 14.80
CA LEU A 122 2.39 -7.25 13.68
C LEU A 122 1.30 -6.28 13.22
N TYR A 123 0.89 -6.37 11.97
CA TYR A 123 -0.18 -5.56 11.41
C TYR A 123 -1.06 -6.33 10.43
N GLY A 124 -2.35 -5.99 10.43
CA GLY A 124 -3.31 -6.56 9.51
C GLY A 124 -3.19 -5.93 8.12
N ILE A 125 -3.12 -6.77 7.10
CA ILE A 125 -3.11 -6.39 5.68
C ILE A 125 -3.70 -7.56 4.89
N ASP A 126 -4.48 -7.25 3.87
CA ASP A 126 -5.05 -8.25 2.97
C ASP A 126 -3.91 -8.92 2.15
N ILE A 127 -3.99 -10.24 1.95
CA ILE A 127 -2.92 -11.00 1.28
C ILE A 127 -2.68 -10.55 -0.16
N SER A 128 -3.72 -10.14 -0.89
CA SER A 128 -3.56 -9.58 -2.25
C SER A 128 -2.75 -8.28 -2.20
N SER A 129 -3.02 -7.42 -1.22
CA SER A 129 -2.30 -6.16 -1.01
C SER A 129 -0.85 -6.42 -0.58
N GLY A 130 -0.63 -7.43 0.26
CA GLY A 130 0.69 -7.89 0.65
C GLY A 130 1.51 -8.39 -0.53
N TYR A 131 0.89 -9.21 -1.39
CA TYR A 131 1.51 -9.72 -2.60
C TYR A 131 1.92 -8.59 -3.56
N ALA A 132 1.05 -7.60 -3.77
CA ALA A 132 1.37 -6.42 -4.58
C ALA A 132 2.62 -5.67 -4.09
N VAL A 133 2.77 -5.49 -2.78
CA VAL A 133 3.98 -4.85 -2.21
C VAL A 133 5.20 -5.77 -2.33
N SER A 134 5.04 -7.08 -2.16
CA SER A 134 6.16 -8.03 -2.31
C SER A 134 6.77 -8.02 -3.72
N LEU A 135 5.95 -7.76 -4.75
CA LEU A 135 6.40 -7.68 -6.14
C LEU A 135 7.25 -6.43 -6.45
N LEU A 136 7.28 -5.42 -5.58
CA LEU A 136 8.20 -4.28 -5.70
C LEU A 136 9.66 -4.69 -5.42
N ASP A 137 9.86 -5.80 -4.69
CA ASP A 137 11.17 -6.28 -4.26
C ASP A 137 11.97 -5.16 -3.58
N ILE A 138 11.40 -4.63 -2.50
CA ILE A 138 11.92 -3.48 -1.77
C ILE A 138 13.15 -3.90 -0.97
N GLN A 139 14.25 -3.19 -1.18
CA GLN A 139 15.50 -3.41 -0.47
C GLN A 139 15.75 -2.29 0.56
N PRO A 140 16.25 -2.62 1.77
CA PRO A 140 16.59 -1.60 2.75
C PRO A 140 17.59 -0.58 2.21
N GLY A 141 17.29 0.71 2.34
CA GLY A 141 18.10 1.80 1.79
C GLY A 141 17.51 2.44 0.53
N GLU A 142 16.56 1.78 -0.13
CA GLU A 142 15.84 2.34 -1.28
C GLU A 142 14.88 3.48 -0.89
N HIS A 143 14.50 4.23 -1.91
CA HIS A 143 13.54 5.31 -1.84
C HIS A 143 12.24 4.90 -2.52
N VAL A 144 11.17 4.73 -1.74
CA VAL A 144 9.89 4.22 -2.21
C VAL A 144 8.80 5.29 -2.11
N LEU A 145 8.00 5.42 -3.17
CA LEU A 145 6.81 6.28 -3.20
C LEU A 145 5.55 5.42 -3.21
N ASP A 146 4.60 5.75 -2.35
CA ASP A 146 3.21 5.26 -2.40
C ASP A 146 2.31 6.45 -2.73
N LEU A 147 1.83 6.50 -3.98
CA LEU A 147 1.19 7.69 -4.56
C LEU A 147 -0.28 7.87 -4.13
N CYS A 148 -0.86 6.84 -3.52
CA CYS A 148 -2.24 6.78 -3.02
C CYS A 148 -2.27 6.01 -1.69
N CYS A 149 -1.52 6.51 -0.71
CA CYS A 149 -1.08 5.68 0.41
C CYS A 149 -2.14 5.40 1.48
N ALA A 150 -3.18 6.22 1.60
CA ALA A 150 -4.07 6.12 2.75
C ALA A 150 -5.10 4.99 2.53
N PRO A 151 -5.51 4.22 3.56
CA PRO A 151 -5.31 4.46 4.98
C PRO A 151 -3.95 3.99 5.54
N GLY A 152 -3.03 3.47 4.72
CA GLY A 152 -1.62 3.29 5.11
C GLY A 152 -1.15 1.85 5.32
N ALA A 153 -1.94 0.82 5.00
CA ALA A 153 -1.53 -0.57 5.20
C ALA A 153 -0.34 -0.96 4.29
N LYS A 154 -0.42 -0.64 2.99
CA LYS A 154 0.68 -0.90 2.04
C LYS A 154 1.90 -0.04 2.36
N LEU A 155 1.71 1.26 2.64
CA LEU A 155 2.78 2.14 3.15
C LEU A 155 3.47 1.60 4.40
N THR A 156 2.71 1.04 5.36
CA THR A 156 3.26 0.42 6.58
C THR A 156 4.17 -0.76 6.22
N MET A 157 3.73 -1.60 5.28
CA MET A 157 4.54 -2.72 4.81
C MET A 157 5.79 -2.27 4.05
N ILE A 158 5.68 -1.26 3.20
CA ILE A 158 6.84 -0.65 2.52
C ILE A 158 7.85 -0.16 3.55
N ALA A 159 7.38 0.55 4.58
CA ALA A 159 8.25 1.09 5.63
C ALA A 159 8.89 0.00 6.49
N ASP A 160 8.16 -1.09 6.77
CA ASP A 160 8.68 -2.27 7.44
C ASP A 160 9.82 -2.91 6.63
N LEU A 161 9.59 -3.17 5.33
CA LEU A 161 10.60 -3.78 4.44
C LEU A 161 11.86 -2.93 4.28
N LEU A 162 11.73 -1.61 4.32
CA LEU A 162 12.87 -0.70 4.28
C LEU A 162 13.75 -0.76 5.54
N GLN A 163 13.26 -1.37 6.63
CA GLN A 163 14.01 -1.60 7.87
C GLN A 163 14.67 -0.32 8.39
N LEU A 164 13.93 0.80 8.37
CA LEU A 164 14.40 2.12 8.77
C LEU A 164 15.68 2.59 8.03
N ARG A 165 15.84 2.22 6.76
CA ARG A 165 16.92 2.67 5.87
C ARG A 165 16.32 3.20 4.56
N GLY A 166 16.88 4.29 4.04
CA GLY A 166 16.33 4.94 2.84
C GLY A 166 15.14 5.83 3.17
N SER A 167 14.13 5.88 2.30
CA SER A 167 12.93 6.70 2.56
C SER A 167 11.65 6.09 2.04
N VAL A 168 10.55 6.39 2.72
CA VAL A 168 9.19 6.15 2.25
C VAL A 168 8.42 7.46 2.17
N THR A 169 7.80 7.72 1.03
CA THR A 169 6.90 8.87 0.82
C THR A 169 5.50 8.37 0.55
N GLY A 170 4.54 8.76 1.38
CA GLY A 170 3.12 8.57 1.14
C GLY A 170 2.45 9.86 0.65
N VAL A 171 1.63 9.76 -0.38
CA VAL A 171 0.80 10.86 -0.90
C VAL A 171 -0.65 10.40 -0.89
N ASP A 172 -1.58 11.28 -0.51
CA ASP A 172 -3.01 11.03 -0.67
C ASP A 172 -3.78 12.36 -0.75
N PHE A 173 -4.90 12.36 -1.44
CA PHE A 173 -5.76 13.54 -1.55
C PHE A 173 -6.69 13.71 -0.34
N SER A 174 -6.96 12.64 0.41
CA SER A 174 -7.86 12.68 1.56
C SER A 174 -7.11 12.97 2.85
N ARG A 175 -7.21 14.22 3.33
CA ARG A 175 -6.67 14.63 4.64
C ARG A 175 -7.18 13.76 5.80
N SER A 176 -8.44 13.34 5.76
CA SER A 176 -9.04 12.46 6.77
C SER A 176 -8.39 11.07 6.77
N ARG A 177 -8.26 10.43 5.61
CA ARG A 177 -7.61 9.11 5.48
C ARG A 177 -6.12 9.19 5.85
N LEU A 178 -5.44 10.28 5.53
CA LEU A 178 -4.05 10.50 5.96
C LEU A 178 -3.90 10.60 7.47
N GLY A 179 -4.94 11.07 8.19
CA GLY A 179 -4.99 11.02 9.64
C GLY A 179 -4.82 9.60 10.19
N ALA A 180 -5.52 8.62 9.57
CA ALA A 180 -5.38 7.20 9.91
C ALA A 180 -4.01 6.65 9.50
N CYS A 181 -3.51 7.00 8.31
CA CYS A 181 -2.17 6.61 7.86
C CYS A 181 -1.08 7.06 8.84
N ARG A 182 -1.16 8.31 9.31
CA ARG A 182 -0.26 8.87 10.32
C ARG A 182 -0.32 8.09 11.64
N GLN A 183 -1.52 7.68 12.08
CA GLN A 183 -1.66 6.85 13.28
C GLN A 183 -0.99 5.48 13.13
N LEU A 184 -1.05 4.84 11.94
CA LEU A 184 -0.35 3.59 11.68
C LEU A 184 1.17 3.78 11.72
N VAL A 185 1.69 4.83 11.09
CA VAL A 185 3.12 5.19 11.13
C VAL A 185 3.61 5.33 12.57
N HIS A 186 2.83 5.98 13.43
CA HIS A 186 3.15 6.10 14.85
C HIS A 186 3.04 4.76 15.60
N LYS A 187 1.93 4.05 15.43
CA LYS A 187 1.65 2.78 16.11
C LYS A 187 2.73 1.74 15.87
N TYR A 188 3.18 1.62 14.62
CA TYR A 188 4.19 0.63 14.21
C TYR A 188 5.62 1.16 14.31
N GLN A 189 5.81 2.30 14.98
CA GLN A 189 7.12 2.89 15.29
C GLN A 189 8.00 3.00 14.04
N LEU A 190 7.42 3.50 12.95
CA LEU A 190 8.11 3.69 11.67
C LEU A 190 8.93 5.00 11.64
N PHE A 191 9.42 5.40 12.82
CA PHE A 191 10.23 6.60 13.05
C PHE A 191 11.28 6.29 14.13
N ARG A 192 12.49 6.84 14.03
CA ARG A 192 13.52 6.72 15.07
C ARG A 192 13.55 7.94 15.99
N PRO A 193 13.72 7.78 17.31
CA PRO A 193 14.13 8.87 18.19
C PRO A 193 15.57 9.32 17.89
N GLU A 194 15.87 10.62 18.01
CA GLU A 194 17.21 11.20 17.74
C GLU A 194 18.35 10.58 18.57
N SER A 195 18.06 9.91 19.70
CA SER A 195 19.07 9.37 20.63
C SER A 195 19.94 8.25 20.05
N GLU A 196 19.61 7.69 18.89
CA GLU A 196 20.30 6.54 18.27
C GLU A 196 20.87 6.85 16.86
N ALA A 197 20.80 8.10 16.39
CA ALA A 197 20.84 8.40 14.95
C ALA A 197 21.98 9.36 14.52
N ALA A 198 23.24 9.01 14.78
CA ALA A 198 24.35 9.72 14.13
C ALA A 198 24.48 9.36 12.63
N ASP A 199 24.11 8.14 12.22
CA ASP A 199 24.36 7.63 10.85
C ASP A 199 23.13 7.10 10.07
N SER A 200 21.94 6.99 10.68
CA SER A 200 20.77 6.42 9.97
C SER A 200 19.98 7.49 9.19
N LYS A 201 20.13 7.48 7.85
CA LYS A 201 19.39 8.35 6.90
C LYS A 201 17.95 7.86 6.63
N TRP A 202 17.18 7.50 7.65
CA TRP A 202 15.76 7.13 7.51
C TRP A 202 14.88 8.35 7.31
N ARG A 203 13.90 8.27 6.41
CA ARG A 203 12.88 9.32 6.27
C ARG A 203 11.53 8.75 5.85
N CYS A 204 10.55 8.84 6.73
CA CYS A 204 9.12 8.67 6.39
C CYS A 204 8.46 10.04 6.24
N ARG A 205 7.71 10.23 5.13
CA ARG A 205 6.96 11.45 4.83
C ARG A 205 5.53 11.16 4.41
N LEU A 206 4.59 12.01 4.83
CA LEU A 206 3.20 12.01 4.37
C LEU A 206 2.84 13.39 3.82
N PHE A 207 2.28 13.41 2.61
CA PHE A 207 1.81 14.60 1.93
C PHE A 207 0.31 14.52 1.69
N HIS A 208 -0.38 15.62 2.00
CA HIS A 208 -1.71 15.88 1.49
C HIS A 208 -1.56 16.66 0.18
N ALA A 209 -1.76 15.95 -0.94
CA ALA A 209 -1.55 16.48 -2.29
C ALA A 209 -2.30 15.62 -3.32
N ASP A 210 -2.49 16.16 -4.53
CA ASP A 210 -3.01 15.40 -5.68
C ASP A 210 -1.89 14.54 -6.29
N GLY A 211 -2.04 13.22 -6.21
CA GLY A 211 -1.08 12.25 -6.74
C GLY A 211 -0.81 12.39 -8.25
N ARG A 212 -1.68 13.03 -9.03
CA ARG A 212 -1.46 13.28 -10.48
C ARG A 212 -0.44 14.39 -10.74
N THR A 213 -0.24 15.27 -9.76
CA THR A 213 0.61 16.48 -9.90
C THR A 213 1.73 16.54 -8.88
N PHE A 214 1.77 15.57 -7.94
CA PHE A 214 2.85 15.44 -6.97
C PHE A 214 4.21 15.32 -7.67
N ASN A 215 5.20 16.10 -7.24
CA ASN A 215 6.48 16.20 -7.95
C ASN A 215 7.69 16.31 -6.99
N ILE A 216 7.57 15.76 -5.78
CA ILE A 216 8.62 15.88 -4.75
C ILE A 216 9.46 14.60 -4.67
N GLY A 217 10.77 14.76 -4.85
CA GLY A 217 11.75 13.67 -4.77
C GLY A 217 12.01 13.16 -3.35
N PRO A 218 12.70 12.02 -3.20
CA PRO A 218 12.95 11.37 -1.92
C PRO A 218 13.80 12.19 -0.94
N LYS A 219 14.76 12.99 -1.43
CA LYS A 219 15.69 13.75 -0.58
C LYS A 219 15.43 15.25 -0.59
N THR A 220 14.41 15.73 -1.31
CA THR A 220 14.02 17.14 -1.31
C THR A 220 13.72 17.63 0.11
N GLU A 221 14.38 18.71 0.54
CA GLU A 221 14.06 19.40 1.79
C GLU A 221 12.72 20.14 1.63
N CYS A 222 11.85 20.13 2.65
CA CYS A 222 10.50 20.69 2.54
C CYS A 222 10.38 21.92 3.46
N ALA A 223 10.08 23.09 2.90
CA ALA A 223 9.90 24.34 3.66
C ALA A 223 8.51 24.97 3.47
N HIS A 224 7.52 24.18 3.02
CA HIS A 224 6.26 24.57 2.35
C HIS A 224 6.41 24.69 0.83
N ILE A 225 5.46 24.08 0.11
CA ILE A 225 5.39 24.05 -1.35
C ILE A 225 3.96 24.42 -1.71
N ASP A 226 3.77 25.44 -2.53
CA ASP A 226 2.43 25.94 -2.89
C ASP A 226 1.57 24.80 -3.46
N GLY A 227 0.36 24.64 -2.94
CA GLY A 227 -0.59 23.59 -3.35
C GLY A 227 -0.38 22.22 -2.71
N MET A 228 0.59 22.04 -1.81
CA MET A 228 0.83 20.78 -1.09
C MET A 228 1.06 21.02 0.40
N GLU A 229 0.55 20.12 1.24
CA GLU A 229 0.76 20.16 2.69
C GLU A 229 1.56 18.94 3.16
N VAL A 230 2.70 19.19 3.83
CA VAL A 230 3.46 18.15 4.53
C VAL A 230 2.75 17.88 5.86
N LEU A 231 2.16 16.69 6.01
CA LEU A 231 1.46 16.30 7.23
C LEU A 231 2.37 15.63 8.25
N LEU A 232 3.43 14.99 7.77
CA LEU A 232 4.44 14.32 8.58
C LEU A 232 5.74 14.30 7.80
N ASP A 233 6.82 14.75 8.43
CA ASP A 233 8.19 14.49 8.00
C ASP A 233 8.99 14.12 9.25
N THR A 234 9.37 12.86 9.34
CA THR A 234 10.07 12.32 10.52
C THR A 234 11.40 13.02 10.80
N VAL A 235 12.12 13.49 9.77
CA VAL A 235 13.38 14.22 9.93
C VAL A 235 13.12 15.64 10.44
N GLU A 236 12.09 16.30 9.91
CA GLU A 236 11.68 17.62 10.38
C GLU A 236 11.21 17.57 11.84
N ILE A 237 10.39 16.57 12.20
CA ILE A 237 9.91 16.36 13.58
C ILE A 237 11.08 16.09 14.52
N ALA A 238 12.00 15.20 14.14
CA ALA A 238 13.21 14.91 14.91
C ALA A 238 14.00 16.19 15.19
N SER A 239 14.26 17.00 14.16
CA SER A 239 15.00 18.27 14.30
C SER A 239 14.34 19.31 15.22
N ARG A 240 13.02 19.18 15.47
CA ARG A 240 12.22 20.03 16.37
C ARG A 240 12.12 19.48 17.78
N ALA A 241 12.54 18.24 18.02
CA ALA A 241 12.54 17.63 19.35
C ALA A 241 13.36 18.52 20.30
N PRO A 242 12.88 18.71 21.55
CA PRO A 242 13.52 19.62 22.49
C PRO A 242 14.92 19.12 22.85
N LYS A 243 15.93 19.64 22.17
CA LYS A 243 17.30 19.65 22.70
C LYS A 243 17.22 20.41 24.01
N ASP A 244 17.61 19.77 25.10
CA ASP A 244 17.58 20.30 26.46
C ASP A 244 18.53 21.51 26.60
N ARG A 245 18.07 22.64 26.05
CA ARG A 245 18.75 23.93 26.06
C ARG A 245 17.70 24.98 26.29
N GLN A 246 17.77 25.58 27.47
CA GLN A 246 17.11 26.84 27.82
C GLN A 246 17.00 27.74 26.58
N ARG A 247 15.76 27.96 26.12
CA ARG A 247 15.44 28.74 24.93
C ARG A 247 15.87 30.21 25.16
N LYS A 248 17.13 30.54 24.86
CA LYS A 248 17.51 31.94 24.61
C LYS A 248 16.93 32.38 23.27
N ARG A 249 16.18 33.48 23.31
CA ARG A 249 15.48 34.08 22.17
C ARG A 249 16.49 34.41 21.05
N LYS A 250 16.47 33.64 19.95
CA LYS A 250 17.37 33.83 18.79
C LYS A 250 17.33 35.27 18.27
N ASN A 251 18.51 35.84 18.06
CA ASN A 251 18.75 37.21 17.59
C ASN A 251 18.30 37.36 16.11
N LYS A 252 17.98 38.59 15.69
CA LYS A 252 17.47 38.94 14.34
C LYS A 252 18.37 38.42 13.21
N SER A 253 19.69 38.42 13.38
CA SER A 253 20.67 37.93 12.39
C SER A 253 20.71 36.40 12.26
N ALA A 254 20.41 35.66 13.33
CA ALA A 254 20.26 34.20 13.28
C ALA A 254 18.95 33.81 12.59
N ARG A 255 17.86 34.56 12.83
CA ARG A 255 16.59 34.39 12.11
C ARG A 255 16.72 34.72 10.63
N ALA A 256 17.48 35.76 10.28
CA ALA A 256 17.74 36.13 8.88
C ALA A 256 18.63 35.10 8.15
N ARG A 257 19.59 34.47 8.86
CA ARG A 257 20.39 33.37 8.31
C ARG A 257 19.58 32.08 8.18
N ASP A 258 18.74 31.74 9.15
CA ASP A 258 17.78 30.62 9.03
C ASP A 258 16.80 30.86 7.88
N ALA A 259 16.27 32.09 7.72
CA ALA A 259 15.40 32.46 6.60
C ALA A 259 16.12 32.45 5.23
N LYS A 260 17.41 32.81 5.20
CA LYS A 260 18.24 32.76 3.97
C LYS A 260 18.67 31.33 3.63
N ARG A 261 18.85 30.46 4.63
CA ARG A 261 19.11 29.02 4.47
C ARG A 261 17.84 28.26 4.08
N GLN A 262 16.67 28.68 4.60
CA GLN A 262 15.33 28.24 4.15
C GLN A 262 15.03 28.65 2.69
N LYS A 263 15.73 29.65 2.15
CA LYS A 263 15.60 30.11 0.77
C LYS A 263 16.53 29.38 -0.22
N LEU A 264 17.33 28.42 0.26
CA LEU A 264 18.24 27.63 -0.57
C LEU A 264 17.79 26.16 -0.55
N LEU A 265 16.64 25.87 -1.14
CA LEU A 265 16.22 24.51 -1.42
C LEU A 265 16.99 24.02 -2.64
N VAL A 266 17.78 22.97 -2.45
CA VAL A 266 18.26 22.14 -3.56
C VAL A 266 17.01 21.46 -4.14
N LEU A 267 16.64 21.82 -5.38
CA LEU A 267 15.76 21.00 -6.20
C LEU A 267 16.48 19.68 -6.43
N ASP A 268 16.23 18.71 -5.54
CA ASP A 268 16.68 17.34 -5.71
C ASP A 268 15.94 16.75 -6.91
N SER A 269 16.66 16.50 -8.00
CA SER A 269 16.17 15.78 -9.18
C SER A 269 16.12 14.26 -8.95
N ALA A 270 16.44 13.77 -7.75
CA ALA A 270 16.37 12.35 -7.47
C ALA A 270 14.94 11.82 -7.66
N LEU A 271 14.87 10.69 -8.34
CA LEU A 271 13.67 9.91 -8.56
C LEU A 271 13.63 8.75 -7.55
N TYR A 272 12.46 8.12 -7.43
CA TYR A 272 12.27 6.98 -6.54
C TYR A 272 12.79 5.69 -7.17
N ASP A 273 13.35 4.81 -6.36
CA ASP A 273 13.76 3.45 -6.76
C ASP A 273 12.54 2.61 -7.13
N LYS A 274 11.48 2.75 -6.31
CA LYS A 274 10.23 1.98 -6.43
C LYS A 274 9.02 2.90 -6.28
N VAL A 275 7.97 2.61 -7.04
CA VAL A 275 6.71 3.37 -6.96
C VAL A 275 5.53 2.41 -6.86
N LEU A 276 4.66 2.63 -5.87
CA LEU A 276 3.36 1.99 -5.77
C LEU A 276 2.28 2.99 -6.18
N VAL A 277 1.47 2.61 -7.16
CA VAL A 277 0.25 3.29 -7.56
C VAL A 277 -0.92 2.36 -7.23
N ASP A 278 -1.32 2.34 -5.96
CA ASP A 278 -2.55 1.68 -5.51
C ASP A 278 -3.74 2.62 -5.77
N ALA A 279 -4.19 2.66 -7.01
CA ALA A 279 -5.04 3.75 -7.49
C ALA A 279 -6.43 3.72 -6.85
N GLU A 280 -6.99 4.92 -6.62
CA GLU A 280 -8.41 5.07 -6.30
C GLU A 280 -9.25 4.43 -7.42
N CYS A 281 -10.25 3.64 -7.03
CA CYS A 281 -11.08 2.89 -7.94
C CYS A 281 -12.52 2.82 -7.43
N THR A 282 -13.35 2.06 -8.10
CA THR A 282 -14.76 1.86 -7.71
C THR A 282 -14.94 0.98 -6.46
N HIS A 283 -13.90 0.28 -5.98
CA HIS A 283 -13.93 -0.61 -4.80
C HIS A 283 -14.84 -1.85 -4.93
N ASP A 284 -15.26 -2.19 -6.15
CA ASP A 284 -16.13 -3.33 -6.48
C ASP A 284 -15.46 -4.72 -6.30
N GLY A 285 -14.16 -4.76 -6.02
CA GLY A 285 -13.45 -5.97 -5.60
C GLY A 285 -13.19 -6.06 -4.09
N SER A 286 -13.44 -5.01 -3.31
CA SER A 286 -13.13 -4.99 -1.88
C SER A 286 -14.21 -5.68 -1.05
N ILE A 287 -13.97 -6.92 -0.60
CA ILE A 287 -14.91 -7.69 0.23
C ILE A 287 -15.40 -6.84 1.41
N ARG A 288 -14.47 -6.19 2.14
CA ARG A 288 -14.82 -5.37 3.30
C ARG A 288 -15.68 -4.15 2.94
N HIS A 289 -15.48 -3.56 1.77
CA HIS A 289 -16.32 -2.45 1.32
C HIS A 289 -17.73 -2.95 1.04
N LEU A 290 -17.83 -4.06 0.31
CA LEU A 290 -19.09 -4.56 -0.19
C LEU A 290 -19.94 -5.24 0.89
N GLN A 291 -19.31 -5.88 1.89
CA GLN A 291 -19.99 -6.36 3.11
C GLN A 291 -20.68 -5.23 3.91
N ARG A 292 -20.29 -3.96 3.72
CA ARG A 292 -20.99 -2.81 4.35
C ARG A 292 -22.27 -2.43 3.61
N LEU A 293 -22.43 -2.88 2.37
CA LEU A 293 -23.64 -2.73 1.56
C LEU A 293 -24.61 -3.87 1.93
N ASP A 294 -25.08 -3.84 3.17
CA ASP A 294 -25.90 -4.89 3.79
C ASP A 294 -27.40 -4.78 3.46
N THR A 295 -27.81 -3.77 2.68
CA THR A 295 -29.20 -3.58 2.24
C THR A 295 -29.28 -3.23 0.75
N ALA A 296 -30.42 -3.53 0.12
CA ALA A 296 -30.68 -3.17 -1.28
C ALA A 296 -30.56 -1.66 -1.53
N ALA A 297 -31.09 -0.83 -0.62
CA ALA A 297 -31.00 0.63 -0.73
C ALA A 297 -29.55 1.15 -0.74
N LYS A 298 -28.67 0.59 0.11
CA LYS A 298 -27.23 0.95 0.11
C LYS A 298 -26.55 0.52 -1.19
N TRP A 299 -26.94 -0.62 -1.75
CA TRP A 299 -26.44 -1.09 -3.04
C TRP A 299 -26.88 -0.19 -4.20
N GLU A 300 -28.15 0.19 -4.25
CA GLU A 300 -28.67 1.12 -5.25
C GLU A 300 -27.95 2.48 -5.16
N GLU A 301 -27.75 2.99 -3.94
CA GLU A 301 -26.96 4.19 -3.69
C GLU A 301 -25.52 4.05 -4.20
N TYR A 302 -24.85 2.96 -3.87
CA TYR A 302 -23.49 2.68 -4.35
C TYR A 302 -23.41 2.61 -5.88
N VAL A 303 -24.32 1.89 -6.55
CA VAL A 303 -24.33 1.79 -8.01
C VAL A 303 -24.56 3.17 -8.63
N ARG A 304 -25.53 3.92 -8.11
CA ARG A 304 -25.85 5.28 -8.58
C ARG A 304 -24.68 6.23 -8.39
N ASP A 305 -23.99 6.18 -7.26
CA ASP A 305 -23.01 7.20 -6.88
C ASP A 305 -21.57 6.83 -7.25
N HIS A 306 -21.26 5.56 -7.50
CA HIS A 306 -19.90 5.09 -7.81
C HIS A 306 -19.77 4.35 -9.14
N LEU A 307 -20.83 3.68 -9.62
CA LEU A 307 -20.78 2.86 -10.84
C LEU A 307 -21.50 3.49 -12.03
N ASN A 308 -21.98 4.72 -11.91
CA ASN A 308 -22.58 5.44 -13.02
C ASN A 308 -21.51 5.85 -14.07
N PRO A 309 -21.90 6.06 -15.34
CA PRO A 309 -20.95 6.36 -16.41
C PRO A 309 -20.04 7.57 -16.17
N SER A 310 -20.57 8.64 -15.55
CA SER A 310 -19.81 9.88 -15.33
C SER A 310 -18.73 9.72 -14.25
N GLU A 311 -19.04 8.98 -13.18
CA GLU A 311 -18.06 8.67 -12.13
C GLU A 311 -17.02 7.67 -12.59
N VAL A 312 -17.41 6.65 -13.36
CA VAL A 312 -16.47 5.74 -14.01
C VAL A 312 -15.51 6.52 -14.91
N GLU A 313 -16.02 7.43 -15.76
CA GLU A 313 -15.16 8.27 -16.62
C GLU A 313 -14.20 9.15 -15.80
N ARG A 314 -14.68 9.75 -14.71
CA ARG A 314 -13.86 10.55 -13.78
C ARG A 314 -12.73 9.71 -13.17
N ILE A 315 -13.04 8.50 -12.68
CA ILE A 315 -12.07 7.57 -12.10
C ILE A 315 -11.04 7.12 -13.14
N LEU A 316 -11.47 6.82 -14.37
CA LEU A 316 -10.54 6.44 -15.44
C LEU A 316 -9.56 7.58 -15.76
N LYS A 317 -10.04 8.83 -15.85
CA LYS A 317 -9.17 10.02 -16.01
C LYS A 317 -8.19 10.19 -14.86
N LEU A 318 -8.64 9.94 -13.63
CA LEU A 318 -7.79 9.97 -12.43
C LEU A 318 -6.69 8.91 -12.50
N GLN A 319 -7.04 7.64 -12.74
CA GLN A 319 -6.12 6.51 -12.84
C GLN A 319 -5.08 6.71 -13.95
N HIS A 320 -5.50 7.22 -15.11
CA HIS A 320 -4.61 7.62 -16.20
C HIS A 320 -3.60 8.70 -15.82
N GLY A 321 -3.97 9.65 -14.95
CA GLY A 321 -3.06 10.65 -14.42
C GLY A 321 -2.09 10.07 -13.39
N LEU A 322 -2.60 9.22 -12.50
CA LEU A 322 -1.83 8.59 -11.42
C LEU A 322 -0.73 7.67 -11.97
N ILE A 323 -1.06 6.77 -12.92
CA ILE A 323 -0.07 5.84 -13.49
C ILE A 323 1.07 6.59 -14.21
N ARG A 324 0.72 7.66 -14.96
CA ARG A 324 1.72 8.51 -15.65
C ARG A 324 2.61 9.25 -14.66
N ASN A 325 2.04 9.85 -13.61
CA ASN A 325 2.84 10.58 -12.64
C ASN A 325 3.69 9.65 -11.75
N GLY A 326 3.15 8.49 -11.37
CA GLY A 326 3.94 7.47 -10.67
C GLY A 326 5.16 7.07 -11.49
N PHE A 327 4.99 6.83 -12.79
CA PHE A 327 6.11 6.46 -13.67
C PHE A 327 7.09 7.61 -13.94
N SER A 328 6.62 8.86 -13.98
CA SER A 328 7.50 10.04 -14.16
C SER A 328 8.46 10.19 -12.98
N LEU A 329 7.99 9.87 -11.77
CA LEU A 329 8.74 9.91 -10.51
C LEU A 329 9.62 8.66 -10.28
N LEU A 330 9.49 7.64 -11.12
CA LEU A 330 10.33 6.44 -11.07
C LEU A 330 11.66 6.66 -11.79
N ARG A 331 12.76 6.25 -11.17
CA ARG A 331 14.09 6.33 -11.80
C ARG A 331 14.24 5.33 -12.95
N PRO A 332 15.12 5.59 -13.94
CA PRO A 332 15.55 4.56 -14.88
C PRO A 332 16.08 3.32 -14.14
N GLY A 333 15.65 2.13 -14.59
CA GLY A 333 15.91 0.84 -13.92
C GLY A 333 15.04 0.57 -12.69
N GLY A 334 14.16 1.49 -12.31
CA GLY A 334 13.23 1.31 -11.19
C GLY A 334 12.04 0.41 -11.54
N THR A 335 11.28 0.02 -10.51
CA THR A 335 10.05 -0.78 -10.65
C THR A 335 8.85 -0.03 -10.11
N MET A 336 7.75 -0.05 -10.86
CA MET A 336 6.44 0.43 -10.43
C MET A 336 5.44 -0.73 -10.36
N ILE A 337 4.60 -0.73 -9.33
CA ILE A 337 3.38 -1.54 -9.28
C ILE A 337 2.18 -0.62 -9.46
N TYR A 338 1.34 -0.92 -10.44
CA TYR A 338 0.00 -0.38 -10.54
C TYR A 338 -0.98 -1.43 -10.03
N SER A 339 -1.84 -1.05 -9.08
CA SER A 339 -2.89 -1.93 -8.57
C SER A 339 -4.20 -1.19 -8.36
N THR A 340 -5.31 -1.92 -8.45
CA THR A 340 -6.63 -1.43 -8.03
C THR A 340 -7.40 -2.57 -7.37
N CYS A 341 -8.29 -2.23 -6.43
CA CYS A 341 -9.28 -3.19 -5.90
C CYS A 341 -10.61 -3.18 -6.69
N SER A 342 -10.54 -2.89 -8.00
CA SER A 342 -11.68 -3.00 -8.91
C SER A 342 -11.60 -4.29 -9.74
N LEU A 343 -12.75 -4.88 -10.06
CA LEU A 343 -12.84 -6.02 -10.96
C LEU A 343 -12.91 -5.56 -12.43
N SER A 344 -13.28 -4.30 -12.68
CA SER A 344 -13.45 -3.73 -14.02
C SER A 344 -12.21 -3.87 -14.90
N VAL A 345 -12.38 -4.36 -16.13
CA VAL A 345 -11.28 -4.38 -17.12
C VAL A 345 -10.84 -2.97 -17.52
N LYS A 346 -11.81 -2.03 -17.56
CA LYS A 346 -11.55 -0.63 -17.96
C LYS A 346 -10.60 0.09 -17.01
N GLN A 347 -10.68 -0.20 -15.70
CA GLN A 347 -9.83 0.42 -14.67
C GLN A 347 -8.46 -0.28 -14.52
N ASN A 348 -8.31 -1.44 -15.17
CA ASN A 348 -7.18 -2.34 -14.98
C ASN A 348 -6.38 -2.49 -16.27
N GLU A 349 -6.68 -3.51 -17.08
CA GLU A 349 -5.94 -3.80 -18.30
C GLU A 349 -5.98 -2.65 -19.30
N ASP A 350 -7.12 -1.95 -19.43
CA ASP A 350 -7.24 -0.85 -20.40
C ASP A 350 -6.36 0.34 -19.99
N ILE A 351 -6.29 0.67 -18.68
CA ILE A 351 -5.39 1.71 -18.15
C ILE A 351 -3.93 1.35 -18.45
N VAL A 352 -3.52 0.12 -18.12
CA VAL A 352 -2.14 -0.33 -18.31
C VAL A 352 -1.79 -0.40 -19.80
N SER A 353 -2.67 -0.98 -20.62
CA SER A 353 -2.45 -1.08 -22.08
C SER A 353 -2.31 0.28 -22.73
N SER A 354 -3.22 1.22 -22.41
CA SER A 354 -3.15 2.60 -22.91
C SER A 354 -1.90 3.32 -22.43
N PHE A 355 -1.48 3.10 -21.17
CA PHE A 355 -0.24 3.69 -20.65
C PHE A 355 0.99 3.17 -21.41
N LEU A 356 1.13 1.84 -21.57
CA LEU A 356 2.26 1.21 -22.26
C LEU A 356 2.36 1.63 -23.74
N GLN A 357 1.23 1.84 -24.42
CA GLN A 357 1.22 2.34 -25.80
C GLN A 357 1.81 3.75 -25.95
N ASN A 358 1.72 4.56 -24.89
CA ASN A 358 2.13 5.97 -24.91
C ASN A 358 3.47 6.23 -24.20
N GLU A 359 4.05 5.23 -23.55
CA GLU A 359 5.28 5.36 -22.77
C GLU A 359 6.32 4.32 -23.20
N PRO A 360 7.20 4.66 -24.16
CA PRO A 360 8.14 3.70 -24.75
C PRO A 360 9.22 3.22 -23.76
N LEU A 361 9.44 3.95 -22.66
CA LEU A 361 10.37 3.52 -21.60
C LEU A 361 9.73 2.56 -20.60
N ALA A 362 8.40 2.37 -20.65
CA ALA A 362 7.70 1.45 -19.77
C ALA A 362 7.63 0.07 -20.41
N LYS A 363 8.00 -0.95 -19.65
CA LYS A 363 7.84 -2.34 -20.04
C LYS A 363 7.14 -3.13 -18.94
N LEU A 364 6.13 -3.89 -19.34
CA LEU A 364 5.38 -4.78 -18.47
C LEU A 364 6.21 -6.04 -18.18
N ASP A 365 6.41 -6.34 -16.91
CA ASP A 365 7.01 -7.60 -16.47
C ASP A 365 5.96 -8.69 -16.37
N SER A 366 6.31 -9.88 -16.84
CA SER A 366 5.48 -11.05 -16.61
C SER A 366 5.60 -11.46 -15.14
N ILE A 367 4.50 -11.40 -14.41
CA ILE A 367 4.43 -11.89 -13.03
C ILE A 367 4.33 -13.41 -13.08
N VAL A 368 5.44 -14.09 -12.78
CA VAL A 368 5.47 -15.57 -12.69
C VAL A 368 4.58 -16.00 -11.53
N ARG A 369 3.60 -16.85 -11.83
CA ARG A 369 2.67 -17.41 -10.84
C ARG A 369 3.19 -18.78 -10.41
N SER A 370 3.34 -19.03 -9.12
CA SER A 370 3.33 -20.41 -8.61
C SER A 370 1.89 -20.89 -8.47
N GLU A 371 1.68 -22.21 -8.58
CA GLU A 371 0.33 -22.81 -8.48
C GLU A 371 -0.34 -22.52 -7.12
N ASP A 372 0.46 -22.27 -6.08
CA ASP A 372 -0.02 -22.01 -4.72
C ASP A 372 -0.55 -20.58 -4.51
N VAL A 373 -0.20 -19.62 -5.38
CA VAL A 373 -0.70 -18.24 -5.26
C VAL A 373 -2.13 -18.19 -5.77
N PRO A 374 -3.11 -17.80 -4.94
CA PRO A 374 -4.52 -17.83 -5.29
C PRO A 374 -4.86 -16.59 -6.14
N CYS A 375 -4.32 -16.53 -7.35
CA CYS A 375 -4.57 -15.49 -8.34
C CYS A 375 -4.73 -16.10 -9.73
N GLN A 376 -5.41 -15.38 -10.61
CA GLN A 376 -5.54 -15.71 -12.02
C GLN A 376 -4.76 -14.72 -12.88
N GLU A 377 -4.42 -15.13 -14.10
CA GLU A 377 -3.85 -14.20 -15.07
C GLU A 377 -4.91 -13.16 -15.49
N GLY A 378 -4.48 -11.91 -15.62
CA GLY A 378 -5.34 -10.85 -16.13
C GLY A 378 -5.59 -11.00 -17.64
N LYS A 379 -6.47 -10.17 -18.20
CA LYS A 379 -6.75 -10.21 -19.64
C LYS A 379 -5.61 -9.66 -20.49
N LEU A 380 -4.71 -8.89 -19.87
CA LEU A 380 -3.46 -8.43 -20.43
C LEU A 380 -2.35 -9.40 -19.97
N PRO A 381 -1.70 -10.14 -20.89
CA PRO A 381 -0.66 -11.10 -20.52
C PRO A 381 0.42 -10.48 -19.64
N GLY A 382 0.84 -11.22 -18.61
CA GLY A 382 1.81 -10.75 -17.60
C GLY A 382 1.22 -9.98 -16.42
N THR A 383 -0.06 -9.62 -16.47
CA THR A 383 -0.80 -9.08 -15.32
C THR A 383 -1.52 -10.17 -14.54
N ILE A 384 -1.90 -9.90 -13.29
CA ILE A 384 -2.64 -10.86 -12.45
C ILE A 384 -3.83 -10.21 -11.77
N ARG A 385 -4.76 -11.08 -11.34
CA ARG A 385 -5.97 -10.73 -10.61
C ARG A 385 -6.18 -11.67 -9.44
N PHE A 386 -6.37 -11.11 -8.26
CA PHE A 386 -7.06 -11.77 -7.16
C PHE A 386 -8.55 -11.49 -7.29
N THR A 387 -9.38 -12.45 -6.87
CA THR A 387 -10.84 -12.31 -6.85
C THR A 387 -11.40 -12.62 -5.46
N PRO A 388 -12.56 -12.05 -5.08
CA PRO A 388 -13.31 -12.45 -3.89
C PRO A 388 -13.51 -13.96 -3.75
N SER A 389 -13.59 -14.66 -4.89
CA SER A 389 -13.70 -16.12 -4.94
C SER A 389 -12.49 -16.90 -4.42
N GLN A 390 -11.42 -16.21 -4.01
CA GLN A 390 -10.17 -16.80 -3.54
C GLN A 390 -9.91 -16.53 -2.05
N ASN A 391 -10.97 -16.18 -1.28
CA ASN A 391 -10.90 -15.83 0.14
C ASN A 391 -9.95 -14.62 0.42
N THR A 392 -9.96 -13.67 -0.51
CA THR A 392 -9.17 -12.43 -0.46
C THR A 392 -9.93 -11.33 -1.17
N SER A 393 -9.65 -10.06 -0.87
CA SER A 393 -10.18 -8.97 -1.68
C SER A 393 -9.72 -9.11 -3.13
N GLY A 394 -10.59 -8.73 -4.06
CA GLY A 394 -10.24 -8.57 -5.47
C GLY A 394 -9.18 -7.50 -5.65
N LEU A 395 -8.12 -7.83 -6.39
CA LEU A 395 -7.03 -6.92 -6.65
C LEU A 395 -6.39 -7.24 -8.00
N PHE A 396 -6.33 -6.24 -8.88
CA PHE A 396 -5.52 -6.31 -10.09
C PHE A 396 -4.11 -5.80 -9.81
N ILE A 397 -3.10 -6.41 -10.43
CA ILE A 397 -1.70 -6.00 -10.28
C ILE A 397 -0.99 -6.06 -11.64
N ALA A 398 -0.30 -4.97 -11.98
CA ALA A 398 0.64 -4.89 -13.08
C ALA A 398 2.00 -4.39 -12.58
N ARG A 399 3.07 -5.14 -12.90
CA ARG A 399 4.46 -4.77 -12.59
C ARG A 399 5.11 -4.17 -13.82
N ILE A 400 5.59 -2.94 -13.71
CA ILE A 400 6.15 -2.18 -14.82
C ILE A 400 7.56 -1.74 -14.44
N HIS A 401 8.55 -2.01 -15.29
CA HIS A 401 9.91 -1.47 -15.13
C HIS A 401 10.17 -0.33 -16.11
N LYS A 402 10.98 0.63 -15.65
CA LYS A 402 11.47 1.73 -16.49
C LYS A 402 12.81 1.34 -17.10
N ILE A 403 12.89 1.30 -18.42
CA ILE A 403 14.10 0.91 -19.14
C ILE A 403 15.25 1.89 -18.81
N MET A 404 16.46 1.36 -18.64
CA MET A 404 17.66 2.19 -18.51
C MET A 404 17.98 2.81 -19.87
N VAL A 405 18.09 4.13 -19.91
CA VAL A 405 18.61 4.82 -21.09
C VAL A 405 20.10 5.03 -20.85
N ASP A 406 20.93 4.31 -21.60
CA ASP A 406 22.38 4.54 -21.58
C ASP A 406 22.63 6.00 -21.97
N THR A 407 23.04 6.80 -20.99
CA THR A 407 23.48 8.16 -21.27
C THR A 407 24.89 8.04 -21.83
N PRO A 408 25.20 8.58 -23.03
CA PRO A 408 26.56 8.53 -23.54
C PRO A 408 27.50 9.16 -22.51
N SER A 409 28.46 8.36 -22.01
CA SER A 409 29.49 8.85 -21.12
C SER A 409 30.16 10.04 -21.79
N THR A 410 30.08 11.21 -21.19
CA THR A 410 30.89 12.36 -21.58
C THR A 410 32.34 11.96 -21.34
N GLN A 411 33.02 11.48 -22.38
CA GLN A 411 34.46 11.36 -22.39
C GLN A 411 34.99 12.76 -22.06
N ARG A 412 35.54 12.91 -20.86
CA ARG A 412 36.35 14.08 -20.54
C ARG A 412 37.59 13.93 -21.41
N ASP A 413 37.62 14.69 -22.51
CA ASP A 413 38.83 14.91 -23.29
C ASP A 413 39.94 15.35 -22.32
N GLN A 414 40.86 14.43 -22.02
CA GLN A 414 42.17 14.77 -21.51
C GLN A 414 42.88 15.51 -22.64
N LYS A 415 42.79 16.85 -22.63
CA LYS A 415 43.70 17.68 -23.41
C LYS A 415 45.11 17.48 -22.87
N ASP A 416 45.91 16.79 -23.67
CA ASP A 416 47.36 16.75 -23.59
C ASP A 416 47.92 18.14 -23.30
N HIS A 417 48.63 18.27 -22.17
CA HIS A 417 49.50 19.40 -21.90
C HIS A 417 50.89 19.05 -22.46
N THR A 418 51.10 19.32 -23.75
CA THR A 418 52.43 19.49 -24.33
C THR A 418 53.00 20.83 -23.88
N GLY A 419 53.58 20.84 -22.69
CA GLY A 419 54.42 21.94 -22.21
C GLY A 419 55.86 21.74 -22.68
N GLY A 420 56.20 22.26 -23.86
CA GLY A 420 57.59 22.56 -24.19
C GLY A 420 58.05 23.80 -23.42
N THR A 421 59.26 23.78 -22.91
CA THR A 421 60.08 24.98 -22.70
C THR A 421 61.55 24.57 -22.65
N GLU A 422 62.34 25.49 -23.18
CA GLU A 422 63.76 25.46 -23.56
C GLU A 422 64.76 25.03 -22.48
#